data_AF-A0A7V2L7L2-F1
#
_entry.id   AF-A0A7V2L7L2-F1
#
_cell.length_a   1.000
_cell.length_b   1.000
_cell.length_c   1.000
_cell.angle_alpha   90.00
_cell.angle_beta   90.00
_cell.angle_gamma   90.00
#
_symmetry.space_group_name_H-M   'P 1'
#
loop_
_entity.id
_entity.type
_entity.pdbx_description
1 polymer ?
#
loop_
_entity_poly.entity_id
_entity_poly.type
_entity_poly.pdbx_seq_one_letter_code
_entity_poly.pdbx_strand_id
1 'polypeptide(L)'
;MVEAQIYPLALALNDPEAEFALTFFEKSDNVLTELLPDDADWEGTIRVIDIPTVSGGAYLDLAMDGDAGIAMAYLRSEVKGD
;
A
#
# COMPACT_ATOMS: atom_id res chain seq x y z
N MET A 1 -11.39 -19.05 12.43
CA MET A 1 -10.78 -17.72 12.59
C MET A 1 -9.88 -17.54 11.38
N VAL A 2 -10.25 -16.68 10.43
CA VAL A 2 -9.39 -16.37 9.29
C VAL A 2 -8.57 -15.18 9.73
N GLU A 3 -7.26 -15.36 9.85
CA GLU A 3 -6.34 -14.26 10.13
C GLU A 3 -6.42 -13.30 8.95
N ALA A 4 -6.87 -12.07 9.18
CA ALA A 4 -6.87 -11.04 8.14
C ALA A 4 -5.40 -10.86 7.75
N GLN A 5 -5.06 -11.19 6.50
CA GLN A 5 -3.69 -11.19 5.98
C GLN A 5 -3.16 -9.75 5.83
N ILE A 6 -3.15 -9.01 6.93
CA ILE A 6 -2.74 -7.62 7.06
C ILE A 6 -1.34 -7.64 7.65
N TYR A 7 -0.36 -7.18 6.87
CA TYR A 7 1.04 -7.17 7.25
C TYR A 7 1.46 -5.74 7.59
N PRO A 8 1.55 -5.37 8.87
CA PRO A 8 1.97 -4.03 9.26
C PRO A 8 3.46 -3.82 8.92
N LEU A 9 3.78 -2.70 8.29
CA LEU A 9 5.14 -2.29 7.98
C LEU A 9 5.38 -0.88 8.53
N ALA A 10 6.36 -0.75 9.43
CA ALA A 10 6.85 0.55 9.86
C ALA A 10 7.76 1.14 8.77
N LEU A 11 7.53 2.41 8.41
CA LEU A 11 8.29 3.12 7.39
C LEU A 11 8.98 4.35 8.01
N ALA A 12 10.27 4.51 7.72
CA ALA A 12 11.05 5.68 8.12
C ALA A 12 10.94 6.79 7.06
N LEU A 13 9.93 7.65 7.16
CA LEU A 13 9.64 8.68 6.15
C LEU A 13 10.67 9.84 6.10
N ASN A 14 11.53 9.95 7.12
CA ASN A 14 12.54 11.02 7.23
C ASN A 14 13.96 10.54 6.91
N ASP A 15 14.12 9.31 6.42
CA ASP A 15 15.42 8.78 6.03
C ASP A 15 15.84 9.40 4.68
N PRO A 16 16.96 10.16 4.62
CA PRO A 16 17.41 10.79 3.39
C PRO A 16 17.87 9.79 2.31
N GLU A 17 18.14 8.52 2.68
CA GLU A 17 18.50 7.46 1.74
C GLU A 17 17.28 6.67 1.25
N ALA A 18 16.10 6.87 1.86
CA ALA A 18 14.87 6.19 1.48
C ALA A 18 14.09 6.98 0.42
N GLU A 19 13.92 6.39 -0.76
CA GLU A 19 12.96 6.90 -1.73
C GLU A 19 11.56 6.36 -1.42
N PHE A 20 10.70 7.22 -0.88
CA PHE A 20 9.29 6.92 -0.65
C PHE A 20 8.40 7.76 -1.55
N ALA A 21 7.49 7.10 -2.26
CA ALA A 21 6.54 7.75 -3.17
C ALA A 21 5.40 8.45 -2.39
N LEU A 22 5.73 9.37 -1.49
CA LEU A 22 4.79 10.00 -0.56
C LEU A 22 3.57 10.60 -1.28
N THR A 23 3.81 11.28 -2.40
CA THR A 23 2.73 11.87 -3.22
C THR A 23 1.74 10.85 -3.75
N PHE A 24 2.16 9.61 -4.05
CA PHE A 24 1.23 8.54 -4.45
C PHE A 24 0.30 8.20 -3.28
N PHE A 25 0.86 7.92 -2.10
CA PHE A 25 0.04 7.54 -0.94
C PHE A 25 -0.85 8.68 -0.44
N GLU A 26 -0.43 9.94 -0.54
CA GLU A 26 -1.23 11.08 -0.10
C GLU A 26 -2.35 11.47 -1.08
N LYS A 27 -2.17 11.23 -2.38
CA LYS A 27 -3.11 11.69 -3.43
C LYS A 27 -3.98 10.61 -4.05
N SER A 28 -3.63 9.33 -3.90
CA SER A 28 -4.47 8.21 -4.36
C SER A 28 -5.82 8.21 -3.66
N ASP A 29 -6.89 7.86 -4.37
CA ASP A 29 -8.24 7.84 -3.80
C ASP A 29 -8.34 6.97 -2.52
N ASN A 30 -9.10 7.45 -1.53
CA ASN A 30 -9.36 6.74 -0.28
C ASN A 30 -10.67 5.96 -0.39
N VAL A 31 -10.60 4.63 -0.49
CA VAL A 31 -11.78 3.76 -0.64
C VAL A 31 -12.35 3.29 0.71
N LEU A 32 -11.90 3.88 1.84
CA LEU A 32 -12.34 3.46 3.17
C LEU A 32 -13.87 3.51 3.32
N THR A 33 -14.50 4.61 2.92
CA THR A 33 -15.95 4.82 3.10
C THR A 33 -16.79 3.91 2.19
N GLU A 34 -16.23 3.45 1.08
CA GLU A 34 -16.85 2.48 0.19
C GLU A 34 -16.83 1.07 0.78
N LEU A 35 -15.76 0.70 1.48
CA LEU A 35 -15.58 -0.62 2.07
C LEU A 35 -16.21 -0.75 3.47
N LEU A 36 -16.09 0.31 4.28
CA LEU A 36 -16.47 0.37 5.70
C LEU A 36 -17.18 1.71 5.97
N PRO A 37 -18.42 1.88 5.50
CA PRO A 37 -19.16 3.14 5.65
C PRO A 37 -19.40 3.51 7.13
N ASP A 38 -19.52 2.52 8.01
CA ASP A 38 -19.70 2.73 9.46
C ASP A 38 -18.45 3.35 10.12
N ASP A 39 -17.28 3.25 9.49
CA ASP A 39 -16.00 3.77 9.97
C ASP A 39 -15.56 5.04 9.21
N ALA A 40 -16.48 5.72 8.52
CA ALA A 40 -16.18 6.90 7.71
C ALA A 40 -15.49 8.04 8.48
N ASP A 41 -15.71 8.15 9.79
CA ASP A 41 -15.05 9.12 10.67
C ASP A 41 -13.51 9.00 10.66
N TRP A 42 -12.97 7.84 10.25
CA TRP A 42 -11.54 7.59 10.15
C TRP A 42 -10.92 8.03 8.81
N GLU A 43 -11.68 8.48 7.84
CA GLU A 43 -11.19 8.81 6.48
C GLU A 43 -10.03 9.83 6.47
N GLY A 44 -10.01 10.74 7.45
CA GLY A 44 -8.92 11.72 7.62
C GLY A 44 -7.64 11.18 8.26
N THR A 45 -7.69 9.98 8.85
CA THR A 45 -6.56 9.33 9.56
C THR A 45 -6.09 8.06 8.87
N ILE A 46 -7.03 7.28 8.33
CA ILE A 46 -6.80 6.01 7.66
C ILE A 46 -7.11 6.20 6.18
N ARG A 47 -6.11 5.93 5.34
CA ARG A 47 -6.29 5.83 3.90
C ARG A 47 -6.20 4.37 3.47
N VAL A 48 -7.28 3.86 2.89
CA VAL A 48 -7.31 2.57 2.22
C VAL A 48 -7.20 2.84 0.73
N ILE A 49 -6.18 2.27 0.09
CA ILE A 49 -5.91 2.48 -1.34
C ILE A 49 -6.12 1.15 -2.06
N ASP A 50 -7.00 1.16 -3.06
CA ASP A 50 -7.13 0.06 -4.01
C ASP A 50 -6.04 0.19 -5.10
N ILE A 51 -4.95 -0.58 -4.93
CA ILE A 51 -3.77 -0.50 -5.82
C ILE A 51 -4.12 -0.83 -7.28
N PRO A 52 -4.81 -1.93 -7.62
CA PRO A 52 -5.26 -2.18 -8.99
C PRO A 52 -5.99 -1.01 -9.65
N THR A 53 -6.91 -0.37 -8.93
CA THR A 53 -7.69 0.75 -9.48
C THR A 53 -6.80 1.96 -9.82
N VAL A 54 -5.86 2.33 -8.96
CA VAL A 54 -4.99 3.51 -9.18
C VAL A 54 -3.79 3.23 -10.10
N SER A 55 -3.44 1.96 -10.32
CA SER A 55 -2.25 1.56 -11.08
C SER A 55 -2.54 0.97 -12.47
N GLY A 56 -3.80 0.96 -12.90
CA GLY A 56 -4.19 0.38 -14.19
C GLY A 56 -4.15 -1.16 -14.21
N GLY A 57 -4.48 -1.79 -13.08
CA GLY A 57 -4.57 -3.24 -12.93
C GLY A 57 -3.28 -3.92 -12.47
N ALA A 58 -2.25 -3.17 -12.06
CA ALA A 58 -1.07 -3.73 -11.42
C ALA A 58 -1.30 -3.95 -9.91
N TYR A 59 -0.46 -4.77 -9.30
CA TYR A 59 -0.45 -5.02 -7.87
C TYR A 59 0.85 -4.51 -7.24
N LEU A 60 0.79 -4.09 -5.98
CA LEU A 60 1.98 -3.73 -5.21
C LEU A 60 2.63 -5.00 -4.69
N ASP A 61 3.86 -5.26 -5.11
CA ASP A 61 4.72 -6.26 -4.51
C ASP A 61 5.72 -5.57 -3.57
N LEU A 62 5.99 -6.22 -2.43
CA LEU A 62 6.97 -5.80 -1.46
C LEU A 62 8.02 -6.90 -1.29
N ALA A 63 9.27 -6.61 -1.67
CA ALA A 63 10.41 -7.44 -1.36
C ALA A 63 11.12 -6.87 -0.13
N MET A 64 11.37 -7.71 0.87
CA MET A 64 12.01 -7.30 2.12
C MET A 64 13.15 -8.25 2.47
N ASP A 65 14.28 -7.67 2.86
CA ASP A 65 15.37 -8.35 3.54
C ASP A 65 15.34 -7.96 5.01
N GLY A 66 14.88 -8.88 5.86
CA GLY A 66 14.74 -8.65 7.30
C GLY A 66 16.07 -8.59 8.04
N ASP A 67 17.14 -9.19 7.50
CA ASP A 67 18.47 -9.16 8.12
C ASP A 67 19.16 -7.82 7.81
N ALA A 68 19.02 -7.33 6.58
CA ALA A 68 19.55 -6.04 6.16
C ALA A 68 18.67 -4.85 6.56
N GLY A 69 17.40 -5.08 6.94
CA GLY A 69 16.46 -4.04 7.34
C GLY A 69 16.00 -3.15 6.19
N ILE A 70 16.03 -3.68 4.96
CA ILE A 70 15.67 -2.95 3.75
C ILE A 70 14.45 -3.55 3.07
N ALA A 71 13.65 -2.71 2.43
CA ALA A 71 12.51 -3.15 1.64
C ALA A 71 12.40 -2.32 0.36
N MET A 72 11.87 -2.95 -0.69
CA MET A 72 11.59 -2.32 -1.97
C MET A 72 10.18 -2.69 -2.40
N ALA A 73 9.38 -1.67 -2.71
CA ALA A 73 8.05 -1.84 -3.24
C ALA A 73 8.02 -1.48 -4.73
N TYR A 74 7.32 -2.27 -5.54
CA TYR A 74 7.16 -2.01 -6.96
C TYR A 74 5.80 -2.49 -7.46
N LEU A 75 5.33 -1.87 -8.55
CA LEU A 75 4.11 -2.31 -9.22
C LEU A 75 4.44 -3.47 -10.15
N ARG A 76 3.73 -4.59 -9.98
CA ARG A 76 3.81 -5.76 -10.83
C ARG A 76 2.51 -5.91 -11.60
N SER A 77 2.59 -5.81 -12.91
CA SER A 77 1.48 -6.21 -13.79
C SER A 77 1.35 -7.74 -13.78
N GLU A 78 0.11 -8.24 -13.81
CA GLU A 78 -0.11 -9.65 -14.11
C GLU A 78 0.27 -9.90 -15.58
N VAL A 79 1.38 -10.61 -15.81
CA VAL A 79 1.65 -11.20 -17.12
C VAL A 79 0.74 -12.41 -17.23
N LYS A 80 -0.37 -12.29 -17.98
CA LYS A 80 -1.10 -13.48 -18.43
C LYS A 80 -0.12 -14.33 -19.23
N GLY A 81 0.29 -15.47 -18.66
CA GLY A 81 1.04 -16.48 -19.40
C GLY A 81 0.21 -16.91 -20.59
N ASP A 82 0.81 -16.80 -21.78
CA ASP A 82 0.32 -17.39 -23.03
C ASP A 82 0.56 -18.91 -23.03
#